data_AF-A0A958RK19-F1
#
_entry.id   AF-A0A958RK19-F1
#
_cell.length_a   1.000
_cell.length_b   1.000
_cell.length_c   1.000
_cell.angle_alpha   90.00
_cell.angle_beta   90.00
_cell.angle_gamma   90.00
#
_symmetry.space_group_name_H-M   'P 1'
#
loop_
_entity.id
_entity.type
_entity.pdbx_description
1 polymer ?
#
loop_
_entity_poly.entity_id
_entity_poly.type
_entity_poly.pdbx_seq_one_letter_code
_entity_poly.pdbx_strand_id
1 'polypeptide(L)'
;MSRVVPENLCYMPWSSLTLLPDGRITTCCASLGKGDELGNSKKGDSLLDVWHGDKLKKVREQFLAGEWPKGCLACKKRHTSGLASQKDHYYSVLKGHNLIESIDLESNNLQPLYLDLAFSNVCNLSCRMCSSVFSSKWISVDRHLLEAGFQHLSEHALADSSTETDFRAIASLLPELPHLHIVVIKGGEPLLSKHFVQFLRVLTDKGYAQNIELKMTTNGTIPPSEEVIGLFKEFKK
;
A
#
# COMPACT_ATOMS: atom_id res chain seq x y z
N MET A 1 31.05 13.02 6.43
CA MET A 1 30.92 13.24 4.98
C MET A 1 29.48 12.95 4.61
N SER A 2 28.70 13.96 4.21
CA SER A 2 27.34 13.74 3.72
C SER A 2 27.42 12.90 2.46
N ARG A 3 26.89 11.67 2.50
CA ARG A 3 26.83 10.77 1.35
C ARG A 3 26.03 11.48 0.25
N VAL A 4 26.56 11.49 -0.98
CA VAL A 4 25.82 12.02 -2.14
C VAL A 4 24.59 11.13 -2.33
N VAL A 5 23.40 11.72 -2.24
CA VAL A 5 22.14 11.02 -2.46
C VAL A 5 22.03 10.64 -3.94
N PRO A 6 21.83 9.36 -4.30
CA PRO A 6 21.69 8.96 -5.70
C PRO A 6 20.50 9.65 -6.37
N GLU A 7 20.65 10.06 -7.65
CA GLU A 7 19.59 10.73 -8.41
C GLU A 7 18.32 9.88 -8.53
N ASN A 8 18.49 8.56 -8.61
CA ASN A 8 17.39 7.60 -8.72
C ASN A 8 16.73 7.24 -7.38
N LEU A 9 17.12 7.87 -6.27
CA LEU A 9 16.61 7.54 -4.94
C LEU A 9 15.08 7.65 -4.91
N CYS A 10 14.45 6.61 -4.37
CA CYS A 10 13.04 6.60 -3.99
C CYS A 10 12.94 6.58 -2.46
N TYR A 11 12.15 7.46 -1.85
CA TYR A 11 12.01 7.50 -0.38
C TYR A 11 11.03 6.46 0.17
N MET A 12 10.21 5.84 -0.68
CA MET A 12 9.19 4.87 -0.28
C MET A 12 9.70 3.69 0.55
N PRO A 13 10.87 3.07 0.25
CA PRO A 13 11.42 2.01 1.09
C PRO A 13 11.68 2.41 2.54
N TRP A 14 11.84 3.71 2.84
CA TRP A 14 12.08 4.23 4.18
C TRP A 14 10.83 4.76 4.88
N SER A 15 9.75 5.01 4.14
CA SER A 15 8.58 5.70 4.68
C SER A 15 7.27 4.95 4.54
N SER A 16 7.21 3.85 3.79
CA SER A 16 5.92 3.28 3.39
C SER A 16 5.83 1.77 3.22
N LEU A 17 4.62 1.25 3.44
CA LEU A 17 4.21 -0.09 3.04
C LEU A 17 2.89 -0.05 2.29
N THR A 18 2.73 -0.99 1.37
CA THR A 18 1.49 -1.28 0.67
C THR A 18 1.03 -2.69 1.00
N LEU A 19 -0.22 -2.85 1.43
CA LEU A 19 -0.88 -4.14 1.61
C LEU A 19 -2.01 -4.28 0.59
N LEU A 20 -1.93 -5.34 -0.21
CA LEU A 20 -2.90 -5.65 -1.26
C LEU A 20 -4.00 -6.59 -0.76
N PRO A 21 -5.17 -6.62 -1.43
CA PRO A 21 -6.29 -7.47 -1.01
C PRO A 21 -5.98 -8.96 -0.93
N ASP A 22 -5.06 -9.43 -1.75
CA ASP A 22 -4.63 -10.83 -1.79
C ASP A 22 -3.56 -11.17 -0.75
N GLY A 23 -3.24 -10.22 0.13
CA GLY A 23 -2.32 -10.35 1.24
C GLY A 23 -0.89 -9.93 0.93
N ARG A 24 -0.53 -9.71 -0.34
CA ARG A 24 0.84 -9.30 -0.68
C ARG A 24 1.20 -7.96 -0.08
N ILE A 25 2.41 -7.89 0.46
CA ILE A 25 2.98 -6.68 1.04
C ILE A 25 4.14 -6.23 0.14
N THR A 26 4.11 -4.96 -0.29
CA THR A 26 5.13 -4.36 -1.16
C THR A 26 5.55 -2.99 -0.64
N THR A 27 6.64 -2.44 -1.19
CA THR A 27 7.06 -1.06 -0.90
C THR A 27 6.13 -0.02 -1.53
N CYS A 28 5.48 -0.35 -2.65
CA CYS A 28 4.66 0.57 -3.43
C CYS A 28 3.65 -0.19 -4.27
N CYS A 29 2.47 0.41 -4.51
CA CYS A 29 1.45 -0.13 -5.41
C CYS A 29 1.97 -0.34 -6.85
N ALA A 30 2.99 0.40 -7.28
CA ALA A 30 3.59 0.30 -8.63
C ALA A 30 4.39 -0.99 -8.87
N SER A 31 4.84 -1.62 -7.77
CA SER A 31 5.67 -2.83 -7.75
C SER A 31 4.86 -4.12 -7.84
N LEU A 32 3.52 -4.01 -7.82
CA LEU A 32 2.61 -5.14 -7.92
C LEU A 32 2.91 -6.03 -9.14
N GLY A 33 3.16 -7.32 -8.88
CA GLY A 33 3.41 -8.34 -9.90
C GLY A 33 4.75 -8.23 -10.62
N LYS A 34 5.67 -7.36 -10.16
CA LYS A 34 6.92 -7.05 -10.89
C LYS A 34 8.18 -7.59 -10.23
N GLY A 35 8.03 -8.49 -9.26
CA GLY A 35 9.11 -8.90 -8.36
C GLY A 35 9.33 -7.86 -7.25
N ASP A 36 9.86 -8.32 -6.12
CA ASP A 36 10.04 -7.55 -4.87
C ASP A 36 8.80 -7.51 -3.95
N GLU A 37 8.03 -8.60 -3.95
CA GLU A 37 7.07 -8.88 -2.88
C GLU A 37 7.84 -9.11 -1.56
N LEU A 38 7.57 -8.25 -0.58
CA LEU A 38 8.27 -8.24 0.70
C LEU A 38 7.71 -9.35 1.62
N GLY A 39 6.42 -9.60 1.57
CA GLY A 39 5.77 -10.65 2.34
C GLY A 39 4.34 -10.91 1.87
N ASN A 40 3.64 -11.80 2.55
CA ASN A 40 2.23 -12.05 2.34
C ASN A 40 1.50 -12.32 3.67
N SER A 41 0.57 -11.45 4.03
CA SER A 41 -0.19 -11.56 5.28
C SER A 41 -1.06 -12.81 5.39
N LYS A 42 -1.51 -13.38 4.26
CA LYS A 42 -2.22 -14.66 4.26
C LYS A 42 -1.30 -15.86 4.48
N LYS A 43 0.00 -15.68 4.36
CA LYS A 43 1.02 -16.69 4.69
C LYS A 43 1.56 -16.54 6.12
N GLY A 44 1.01 -15.60 6.90
CA GLY A 44 1.37 -15.36 8.29
C GLY A 44 2.32 -14.19 8.52
N ASP A 45 2.80 -13.52 7.47
CA ASP A 45 3.68 -12.36 7.62
C ASP A 45 2.92 -11.16 8.20
N SER A 46 3.43 -10.54 9.27
CA SER A 46 2.88 -9.28 9.77
C SER A 46 3.49 -8.07 9.04
N LEU A 47 2.81 -6.92 9.06
CA LEU A 47 3.37 -5.70 8.47
C LEU A 47 4.63 -5.26 9.20
N LEU A 48 4.69 -5.45 10.52
CA LEU A 48 5.86 -5.10 11.33
C LEU A 48 7.07 -5.97 10.97
N ASP A 49 6.89 -7.29 10.84
CA ASP A 49 7.98 -8.20 10.45
C ASP A 49 8.50 -7.85 9.06
N VAL A 50 7.61 -7.51 8.13
CA VAL A 50 7.98 -7.08 6.79
C VAL A 50 8.71 -5.74 6.79
N TRP A 51 8.30 -4.80 7.65
CA TRP A 51 8.92 -3.48 7.78
C TRP A 51 10.39 -3.54 8.22
N HIS A 52 10.69 -4.45 9.15
CA HIS A 52 12.05 -4.69 9.64
C HIS A 52 12.77 -5.84 8.91
N GLY A 53 12.12 -6.45 7.91
CA GLY A 53 12.62 -7.64 7.23
C GLY A 53 13.73 -7.37 6.22
N ASP A 54 14.56 -8.40 6.00
CA ASP A 54 15.74 -8.34 5.13
C ASP A 54 15.42 -7.95 3.68
N LYS A 55 14.24 -8.31 3.17
CA LYS A 55 13.85 -7.96 1.81
C LYS A 55 13.70 -6.45 1.63
N LEU A 56 13.07 -5.75 2.57
CA LEU A 56 12.93 -4.30 2.50
C LEU A 56 14.28 -3.61 2.72
N LYS A 57 15.10 -4.15 3.63
CA LYS A 57 16.48 -3.70 3.82
C LYS A 57 17.28 -3.78 2.51
N LYS A 58 17.19 -4.90 1.78
CA LYS A 58 17.87 -5.05 0.49
C LYS A 58 17.40 -4.03 -0.56
N VAL A 59 16.11 -3.70 -0.59
CA VAL A 59 15.58 -2.65 -1.47
C VAL A 59 16.21 -1.29 -1.14
N ARG A 60 16.36 -0.97 0.16
CA ARG A 60 17.04 0.26 0.62
C ARG A 60 18.51 0.29 0.17
N GLU A 61 19.23 -0.81 0.39
CA GLU A 61 20.64 -0.96 -0.01
C GLU A 61 20.85 -0.77 -1.53
N GLN A 62 19.98 -1.35 -2.35
CA GLN A 62 20.02 -1.19 -3.81
C GLN A 62 19.87 0.29 -4.22
N PHE A 63 18.90 1.00 -3.65
CA PHE A 63 18.73 2.42 -3.94
C PHE A 63 19.92 3.27 -3.47
N LEU A 64 20.51 2.96 -2.31
CA LEU A 64 21.72 3.64 -1.81
C LEU A 64 22.97 3.34 -2.66
N ALA A 65 22.97 2.22 -3.39
CA ALA A 65 23.99 1.87 -4.38
C ALA A 65 23.73 2.49 -5.76
N GLY A 66 22.64 3.25 -5.95
CA GLY A 66 22.25 3.80 -7.25
C GLY A 66 21.61 2.78 -8.20
N GLU A 67 21.20 1.62 -7.68
CA GLU A 67 20.56 0.56 -8.45
C GLU A 67 19.02 0.71 -8.44
N TRP A 68 18.37 0.13 -9.44
CA TRP A 68 16.91 0.04 -9.49
C TRP A 68 16.46 -1.38 -9.14
N PRO A 69 15.69 -1.57 -8.05
CA PRO A 69 15.05 -2.84 -7.74
C PRO A 69 14.13 -3.31 -8.88
N LYS A 70 13.90 -4.62 -8.97
CA LYS A 70 13.16 -5.26 -10.08
C LYS A 70 11.73 -4.73 -10.17
N GLY A 71 11.06 -4.59 -9.03
CA GLY A 71 9.72 -4.03 -8.88
C GLY A 71 9.62 -2.54 -9.24
N CYS A 72 10.76 -1.85 -9.39
CA CYS A 72 10.83 -0.42 -9.69
C CYS A 72 11.16 -0.11 -11.16
N LEU A 73 11.35 -1.12 -12.01
CA LEU A 73 11.74 -0.93 -13.42
C LEU A 73 10.71 -0.14 -14.25
N ALA A 74 9.43 -0.18 -13.89
CA ALA A 74 8.42 0.66 -14.53
C ALA A 74 8.66 2.16 -14.23
N CYS A 75 9.09 2.49 -13.01
CA CYS A 75 9.49 3.86 -12.67
C CYS A 75 10.80 4.23 -13.35
N LYS A 76 11.79 3.32 -13.41
CA LYS A 76 13.03 3.51 -14.17
C LYS A 76 12.74 3.92 -15.61
N LYS A 77 11.90 3.15 -16.31
CA LYS A 77 11.53 3.40 -17.71
C LYS A 77 10.94 4.80 -17.89
N ARG A 78 10.00 5.21 -17.02
CA ARG A 78 9.39 6.54 -17.08
C ARG A 78 10.43 7.64 -16.82
N HIS A 79 11.24 7.46 -15.78
CA HIS A 79 12.30 8.40 -15.42
C HIS A 79 13.31 8.61 -16.56
N THR A 80 13.79 7.53 -17.18
CA THR A 80 14.71 7.62 -18.34
C THR A 80 14.07 8.24 -19.59
N SER A 81 12.74 8.28 -19.65
CA SER A 81 11.98 8.95 -20.71
C SER A 81 11.56 10.38 -20.35
N GLY A 82 12.05 10.95 -19.24
CA GLY A 82 11.68 12.29 -18.78
C GLY A 82 10.23 12.41 -18.27
N LEU A 83 9.58 11.28 -17.96
CA LEU A 83 8.20 11.24 -17.48
C LEU A 83 8.15 11.06 -15.95
N ALA A 84 7.27 11.80 -15.29
CA ALA A 84 6.99 11.61 -13.87
C ALA A 84 6.47 10.19 -13.59
N SER A 85 6.95 9.57 -12.52
CA SER A 85 6.63 8.21 -12.09
C SER A 85 5.99 8.20 -10.70
N GLN A 86 5.64 7.02 -10.20
CA GLN A 86 5.10 6.90 -8.85
C GLN A 86 6.09 7.43 -7.79
N LYS A 87 7.42 7.23 -7.97
CA LYS A 87 8.41 7.77 -7.02
C LYS A 87 8.30 9.28 -6.86
N ASP A 88 8.03 10.00 -7.96
CA ASP A 88 7.98 11.46 -7.99
C ASP A 88 6.68 11.96 -7.36
N HIS A 89 5.59 11.24 -7.55
CA HIS A 89 4.32 11.49 -6.86
C HIS A 89 4.48 11.33 -5.35
N TYR A 90 5.04 10.21 -4.88
CA TYR A 90 5.25 9.98 -3.45
C TYR A 90 6.23 10.98 -2.83
N TYR A 91 7.29 11.35 -3.55
CA TYR A 91 8.20 12.42 -3.11
C TYR A 91 7.44 13.74 -2.93
N SER A 92 6.58 14.10 -3.88
CA SER A 92 5.78 15.34 -3.81
C SER A 92 4.81 15.32 -2.63
N VAL A 93 4.18 14.17 -2.36
CA VAL A 93 3.31 13.97 -1.19
C VAL A 93 4.10 14.13 0.10
N LEU A 94 5.20 13.41 0.29
CA LEU A 94 6.03 13.52 1.50
C LEU A 94 6.56 14.95 1.69
N LYS A 95 6.98 15.61 0.61
CA LYS A 95 7.43 17.01 0.64
C LYS A 95 6.31 17.95 1.06
N GLY A 96 5.09 17.77 0.56
CA GLY A 96 3.92 18.56 0.94
C GLY A 96 3.56 18.44 2.43
N HIS A 97 3.95 17.35 3.08
CA HIS A 97 3.80 17.13 4.51
C HIS A 97 5.05 17.48 5.34
N ASN A 98 6.09 18.03 4.71
CA ASN A 98 7.40 18.31 5.35
C ASN A 98 8.05 17.05 5.97
N LEU A 99 7.85 15.87 5.36
CA LEU A 99 8.36 14.60 5.87
C LEU A 99 9.68 14.16 5.22
N ILE A 100 10.11 14.77 4.12
CA ILE A 100 11.34 14.35 3.43
C ILE A 100 12.57 14.52 4.32
N GLU A 101 12.65 15.63 5.04
CA GLU A 101 13.80 15.96 5.87
C GLU A 101 13.87 15.14 7.17
N SER A 102 12.76 14.52 7.60
CA SER A 102 12.73 13.65 8.77
C SER A 102 13.13 12.20 8.47
N ILE A 103 13.27 11.84 7.19
CA ILE A 103 13.66 10.49 6.79
C ILE A 103 15.19 10.35 6.85
N ASP A 104 15.67 9.66 7.88
CA ASP A 104 17.08 9.26 7.98
C ASP A 104 17.34 7.99 7.16
N LEU A 105 18.05 8.15 6.03
CA LEU A 105 18.36 7.06 5.11
C LEU A 105 19.30 5.99 5.69
N GLU A 106 20.05 6.33 6.75
CA GLU A 106 21.03 5.45 7.39
C GLU A 106 20.50 4.85 8.71
N SER A 107 19.31 5.27 9.16
CA SER A 107 18.69 4.73 10.39
C SER A 107 18.22 3.30 10.20
N ASN A 108 18.51 2.46 11.20
CA ASN A 108 17.91 1.13 11.34
C ASN A 108 16.60 1.15 12.16
N ASN A 109 16.27 2.29 12.77
CA ASN A 109 15.06 2.49 13.56
C ASN A 109 14.10 3.40 12.79
N LEU A 110 13.54 2.86 11.71
CA LEU A 110 12.60 3.57 10.84
C LEU A 110 11.17 3.27 11.27
N GLN A 111 10.30 4.26 11.09
CA GLN A 111 8.88 4.17 11.37
C GLN A 111 8.09 4.50 10.10
N PRO A 112 7.03 3.76 9.79
CA PRO A 112 6.24 3.99 8.58
C PRO A 112 5.45 5.29 8.72
N LEU A 113 5.66 6.21 7.78
CA LEU A 113 4.97 7.50 7.71
C LEU A 113 3.72 7.44 6.83
N TYR A 114 3.68 6.46 5.91
CA TYR A 114 2.66 6.29 4.88
C TYR A 114 2.22 4.84 4.79
N LEU A 115 0.91 4.57 4.80
CA LEU A 115 0.35 3.24 4.50
C LEU A 115 -0.62 3.29 3.33
N ASP A 116 -0.47 2.35 2.38
CA ASP A 116 -1.45 2.06 1.33
C ASP A 116 -2.11 0.71 1.65
N LEU A 117 -3.35 0.72 2.11
CA LEU A 117 -4.00 -0.47 2.66
C LEU A 117 -5.23 -0.83 1.84
N ALA A 118 -5.34 -2.12 1.53
CA ALA A 118 -6.55 -2.73 1.04
C ALA A 118 -6.98 -3.89 1.95
N PHE A 119 -8.14 -3.75 2.58
CA PHE A 119 -8.63 -4.70 3.57
C PHE A 119 -9.35 -5.90 2.96
N SER A 120 -9.78 -5.81 1.71
CA SER A 120 -10.48 -6.87 1.00
C SER A 120 -10.51 -6.59 -0.50
N ASN A 121 -10.81 -7.61 -1.30
CA ASN A 121 -11.23 -7.44 -2.69
C ASN A 121 -12.75 -7.40 -2.83
N VAL A 122 -13.50 -7.51 -1.74
CA VAL A 122 -14.96 -7.55 -1.76
C VAL A 122 -15.49 -6.22 -2.29
N CYS A 123 -16.14 -6.27 -3.45
CA CYS A 123 -16.70 -5.12 -4.13
C CYS A 123 -18.05 -5.50 -4.74
N ASN A 124 -18.92 -4.51 -4.88
CA ASN A 124 -20.23 -4.67 -5.52
C ASN A 124 -20.25 -4.28 -7.01
N LEU A 125 -19.14 -3.78 -7.57
CA LEU A 125 -19.01 -3.39 -8.98
C LEU A 125 -17.93 -4.19 -9.73
N SER A 126 -18.08 -4.24 -11.07
CA SER A 126 -17.16 -4.91 -12.01
C SER A 126 -16.55 -3.92 -13.01
N CYS A 127 -15.85 -2.88 -12.52
CA CYS A 127 -15.27 -1.86 -13.40
C CYS A 127 -14.29 -2.47 -14.40
N ARG A 128 -14.31 -2.02 -15.68
CA ARG A 128 -13.56 -2.65 -16.79
C ARG A 128 -12.03 -2.63 -16.66
N MET A 129 -11.51 -1.71 -15.85
CA MET A 129 -10.08 -1.57 -15.55
C MET A 129 -9.62 -2.41 -14.33
N CYS A 130 -10.57 -3.05 -13.65
CA CYS A 130 -10.32 -3.83 -12.44
C CYS A 130 -9.96 -5.28 -12.78
N SER A 131 -9.54 -6.02 -11.76
CA SER A 131 -9.35 -7.48 -11.82
C SER A 131 -9.84 -8.11 -10.51
N SER A 132 -9.85 -9.44 -10.46
CA SER A 132 -10.21 -10.23 -9.28
C SER A 132 -9.43 -9.86 -8.02
N VAL A 133 -8.21 -9.33 -8.15
CA VAL A 133 -7.41 -8.80 -7.02
C VAL A 133 -8.13 -7.66 -6.32
N PHE A 134 -8.79 -6.78 -7.06
CA PHE A 134 -9.38 -5.56 -6.53
C PHE A 134 -10.91 -5.59 -6.53
N SER A 135 -11.54 -6.54 -7.20
CA SER A 135 -12.99 -6.74 -7.11
C SER A 135 -13.35 -8.22 -7.22
N SER A 136 -14.02 -8.72 -6.19
CA SER A 136 -14.55 -10.08 -6.14
C SER A 136 -15.55 -10.38 -7.27
N LYS A 137 -16.11 -9.35 -7.94
CA LYS A 137 -17.01 -9.54 -9.09
C LYS A 137 -16.28 -9.95 -10.37
N TRP A 138 -14.95 -9.81 -10.41
CA TRP A 138 -14.13 -10.25 -11.54
C TRP A 138 -13.67 -11.71 -11.45
N ILE A 139 -13.82 -12.38 -10.28
CA ILE A 139 -13.29 -13.74 -10.06
C ILE A 139 -13.77 -14.73 -11.13
N SER A 140 -15.07 -14.75 -11.44
CA SER A 140 -15.62 -15.68 -12.44
C SER A 140 -15.15 -15.35 -13.86
N VAL A 141 -15.04 -14.07 -14.19
CA VAL A 141 -14.59 -13.61 -15.51
C VAL A 141 -13.11 -13.94 -15.70
N ASP A 142 -12.27 -13.59 -14.73
CA ASP A 142 -10.84 -13.88 -14.77
C ASP A 142 -10.56 -15.38 -14.87
N ARG A 143 -11.30 -16.20 -14.10
CA ARG A 143 -11.23 -17.67 -14.20
C ARG A 143 -11.58 -18.16 -15.60
N HIS A 144 -12.70 -17.68 -16.16
CA HIS A 144 -13.14 -18.06 -17.49
C HIS A 144 -12.12 -17.68 -18.57
N LEU A 145 -11.53 -16.49 -18.48
CA LEU A 145 -10.51 -16.03 -19.42
C LEU A 145 -9.22 -16.87 -19.32
N LEU A 146 -8.80 -17.25 -18.11
CA LEU A 146 -7.67 -18.17 -17.94
C LEU A 146 -7.94 -19.55 -18.56
N GLU A 147 -9.12 -20.11 -18.32
CA GLU A 147 -9.56 -21.39 -18.90
C GLU A 147 -9.63 -21.32 -20.44
N ALA A 148 -9.99 -20.16 -21.00
CA ALA A 148 -10.00 -19.89 -22.43
C ALA A 148 -8.60 -19.61 -23.04
N GLY A 149 -7.53 -19.67 -22.25
CA GLY A 149 -6.15 -19.54 -22.73
C GLY A 149 -5.60 -18.11 -22.76
N PHE A 150 -6.27 -17.12 -22.16
CA PHE A 150 -5.77 -15.74 -22.04
C PHE A 150 -4.72 -15.60 -20.94
N GLN A 151 -3.55 -16.24 -21.15
CA GLN A 151 -2.49 -16.35 -20.12
C GLN A 151 -1.82 -15.02 -19.75
N HIS A 152 -1.91 -13.98 -20.59
CA HIS A 152 -1.37 -12.64 -20.30
C HIS A 152 -2.07 -11.97 -19.09
N LEU A 153 -3.23 -12.48 -18.67
CA LEU A 153 -3.90 -12.06 -17.43
C LEU A 153 -3.22 -12.60 -16.17
N SER A 154 -2.46 -13.70 -16.26
CA SER A 154 -1.76 -14.31 -15.11
C SER A 154 -0.56 -13.50 -14.61
N GLU A 155 -0.01 -12.59 -15.42
CA GLU A 155 1.04 -11.66 -15.01
C GLU A 155 0.54 -10.68 -13.93
N HIS A 156 -0.78 -10.42 -13.91
CA HIS A 156 -1.46 -9.67 -12.87
C HIS A 156 -2.08 -10.62 -11.86
N ALA A 157 -1.25 -11.40 -11.18
CA ALA A 157 -1.58 -12.34 -10.09
C ALA A 157 -3.03 -12.21 -9.60
N LEU A 158 -3.89 -13.13 -10.05
CA LEU A 158 -5.35 -13.07 -9.94
C LEU A 158 -5.82 -13.64 -8.60
N ALA A 159 -6.94 -13.15 -8.08
CA ALA A 159 -7.56 -13.75 -6.91
C ALA A 159 -8.57 -14.83 -7.36
N ASP A 160 -8.50 -16.00 -6.73
CA ASP A 160 -9.39 -17.13 -7.00
C ASP A 160 -10.68 -17.08 -6.17
N SER A 161 -10.72 -16.19 -5.17
CA SER A 161 -11.73 -16.12 -4.13
C SER A 161 -11.88 -14.70 -3.59
N SER A 162 -12.99 -14.44 -2.90
CA SER A 162 -13.13 -13.22 -2.10
C SER A 162 -12.14 -13.26 -0.94
N THR A 163 -11.52 -12.12 -0.67
CA THR A 163 -10.44 -12.03 0.30
C THR A 163 -10.79 -10.99 1.36
N GLU A 164 -10.50 -11.33 2.61
CA GLU A 164 -10.38 -10.35 3.69
C GLU A 164 -8.98 -10.46 4.28
N THR A 165 -8.38 -9.30 4.54
CA THR A 165 -7.12 -9.19 5.25
C THR A 165 -7.36 -9.48 6.72
N ASP A 166 -6.57 -10.38 7.29
CA ASP A 166 -6.56 -10.58 8.73
C ASP A 166 -6.06 -9.31 9.42
N PHE A 167 -6.92 -8.70 10.24
CA PHE A 167 -6.60 -7.47 10.95
C PHE A 167 -5.32 -7.60 11.80
N ARG A 168 -4.97 -8.80 12.26
CA ARG A 168 -3.73 -9.05 13.01
C ARG A 168 -2.47 -8.63 12.26
N ALA A 169 -2.47 -8.79 10.92
CA ALA A 169 -1.33 -8.39 10.09
C ALA A 169 -1.07 -6.89 10.19
N ILE A 170 -2.14 -6.07 10.23
CA ILE A 170 -2.07 -4.62 10.37
C ILE A 170 -1.89 -4.22 11.84
N ALA A 171 -2.54 -4.95 12.76
CA ALA A 171 -2.50 -4.67 14.19
C ALA A 171 -1.07 -4.71 14.76
N SER A 172 -0.20 -5.55 14.19
CA SER A 172 1.23 -5.60 14.53
C SER A 172 1.94 -4.24 14.42
N LEU A 173 1.50 -3.39 13.50
CA LEU A 173 2.13 -2.11 13.22
C LEU A 173 1.62 -0.98 14.12
N LEU A 174 0.53 -1.22 14.87
CA LEU A 174 -0.12 -0.22 15.74
C LEU A 174 0.84 0.53 16.68
N PRO A 175 1.85 -0.12 17.30
CA PRO A 175 2.82 0.58 18.16
C PRO A 175 3.66 1.64 17.43
N GLU A 176 3.88 1.48 16.12
CA GLU A 176 4.68 2.39 15.29
C GLU A 176 3.84 3.53 14.68
N LEU A 177 2.51 3.45 14.78
CA LEU A 177 1.60 4.43 14.18
C LEU A 177 1.56 5.83 14.81
N PRO A 178 2.14 6.14 16.00
CA PRO A 178 2.25 7.54 16.43
C PRO A 178 2.96 8.45 15.42
N HIS A 179 3.79 7.87 14.54
CA HIS A 179 4.53 8.59 13.49
C HIS A 179 3.85 8.52 12.12
N LEU A 180 2.67 7.89 12.04
CA LEU A 180 1.92 7.78 10.81
C LEU A 180 1.27 9.11 10.47
N HIS A 181 1.49 9.58 9.24
CA HIS A 181 0.95 10.84 8.76
C HIS A 181 -0.05 10.68 7.63
N ILE A 182 0.04 9.59 6.87
CA ILE A 182 -0.78 9.41 5.66
C ILE A 182 -1.27 7.97 5.60
N VAL A 183 -2.58 7.82 5.48
CA VAL A 183 -3.21 6.52 5.22
C VAL A 183 -4.01 6.64 3.94
N VAL A 184 -3.73 5.73 3.01
CA VAL A 184 -4.51 5.58 1.79
C VAL A 184 -5.23 4.26 1.81
N ILE A 185 -6.55 4.32 1.65
CA ILE A 185 -7.44 3.16 1.66
C ILE A 185 -7.97 2.92 0.26
N LYS A 186 -7.73 1.70 -0.22
CA LYS A 186 -8.15 1.18 -1.53
C LYS A 186 -8.69 -0.25 -1.37
N GLY A 187 -8.74 -1.00 -2.46
CA GLY A 187 -9.15 -2.40 -2.50
C GLY A 187 -10.45 -2.58 -3.27
N GLY A 188 -11.31 -3.46 -2.77
CA GLY A 188 -12.70 -3.57 -3.20
C GLY A 188 -13.50 -2.31 -2.92
N GLU A 189 -14.62 -2.43 -2.24
CA GLU A 189 -15.31 -1.26 -1.68
C GLU A 189 -14.98 -1.17 -0.19
N PRO A 190 -14.19 -0.16 0.25
CA PRO A 190 -13.78 -0.04 1.65
C PRO A 190 -14.95 -0.07 2.63
N LEU A 191 -16.08 0.55 2.26
CA LEU A 191 -17.28 0.61 3.12
C LEU A 191 -18.00 -0.75 3.27
N LEU A 192 -17.64 -1.78 2.51
CA LEU A 192 -18.07 -3.17 2.75
C LEU A 192 -17.19 -3.91 3.75
N SER A 193 -16.00 -3.40 4.08
CA SER A 193 -15.05 -4.08 4.95
C SER A 193 -15.24 -3.70 6.42
N LYS A 194 -15.60 -4.69 7.24
CA LYS A 194 -15.63 -4.53 8.71
C LYS A 194 -14.25 -4.19 9.29
N HIS A 195 -13.18 -4.70 8.67
CA HIS A 195 -11.80 -4.48 9.14
C HIS A 195 -11.31 -3.07 8.84
N PHE A 196 -11.82 -2.44 7.78
CA PHE A 196 -11.61 -1.01 7.56
C PHE A 196 -12.23 -0.17 8.68
N VAL A 197 -13.50 -0.41 9.02
CA VAL A 197 -14.16 0.31 10.12
C VAL A 197 -13.46 0.06 11.46
N GLN A 198 -13.04 -1.18 11.71
CA GLN A 198 -12.23 -1.53 12.88
C GLN A 198 -10.90 -0.75 12.92
N PHE A 199 -10.23 -0.58 11.78
CA PHE A 199 -9.00 0.20 11.68
C PHE A 199 -9.22 1.67 12.04
N LEU A 200 -10.28 2.28 11.50
CA LEU A 200 -10.66 3.67 11.84
C LEU A 200 -10.87 3.84 13.34
N ARG A 201 -11.65 2.94 13.97
CA ARG A 201 -11.86 2.95 15.43
C ARG A 201 -10.56 2.91 16.20
N VAL A 202 -9.66 2.00 15.85
CA VAL A 202 -8.36 1.88 16.53
C VAL A 202 -7.53 3.16 16.42
N LEU A 203 -7.49 3.79 15.24
CA LEU A 203 -6.77 5.05 15.06
C LEU A 203 -7.38 6.21 15.87
N THR A 204 -8.70 6.28 15.93
CA THR A 204 -9.43 7.29 16.71
C THR A 204 -9.27 7.07 18.21
N ASP A 205 -9.50 5.84 18.70
CA ASP A 205 -9.42 5.48 20.12
C ASP A 205 -8.02 5.70 20.71
N LYS A 206 -6.98 5.52 19.89
CA LYS A 206 -5.59 5.77 20.27
C LYS A 206 -5.17 7.25 20.16
N GLY A 207 -6.03 8.11 19.61
CA GLY A 207 -5.73 9.52 19.38
C GLY A 207 -4.77 9.76 18.20
N TYR A 208 -4.54 8.77 17.33
CA TYR A 208 -3.62 8.91 16.19
C TYR A 208 -4.29 9.61 15.00
N ALA A 209 -5.61 9.50 14.87
CA ALA A 209 -6.38 10.06 13.75
C ALA A 209 -6.08 11.56 13.48
N GLN A 210 -5.89 12.36 14.53
CA GLN A 210 -5.66 13.81 14.43
C GLN A 210 -4.36 14.18 13.69
N ASN A 211 -3.40 13.26 13.58
CA ASN A 211 -2.13 13.47 12.87
C ASN A 211 -2.14 12.90 11.44
N ILE A 212 -3.19 12.15 11.08
CA ILE A 212 -3.26 11.34 9.86
C ILE A 212 -4.17 12.03 8.84
N GLU A 213 -3.64 12.30 7.65
CA GLU A 213 -4.43 12.56 6.46
C GLU A 213 -4.94 11.23 5.89
N LEU A 214 -6.25 10.99 6.00
CA LEU A 214 -6.91 9.81 5.47
C LEU A 214 -7.39 10.08 4.03
N LYS A 215 -6.89 9.30 3.08
CA LYS A 215 -7.36 9.28 1.69
C LYS A 215 -8.08 7.97 1.45
N MET A 216 -9.33 8.03 1.02
CA MET A 216 -10.11 6.82 0.72
C MET A 216 -10.62 6.88 -0.72
N THR A 217 -10.52 5.77 -1.44
CA THR A 217 -11.19 5.59 -2.73
C THR A 217 -12.41 4.70 -2.53
N THR A 218 -13.60 5.24 -2.80
CA THR A 218 -14.88 4.52 -2.78
C THR A 218 -15.54 4.63 -4.16
N ASN A 219 -16.34 3.64 -4.53
CA ASN A 219 -17.15 3.68 -5.74
C ASN A 219 -18.44 4.51 -5.56
N GLY A 220 -18.75 4.97 -4.35
CA GLY A 220 -19.87 5.87 -4.04
C GLY A 220 -21.26 5.23 -4.08
N THR A 221 -21.36 3.91 -4.22
CA THR A 221 -22.66 3.21 -4.25
C THR A 221 -23.16 2.83 -2.86
N ILE A 222 -22.31 2.94 -1.85
CA ILE A 222 -22.63 2.64 -0.45
C ILE A 222 -22.41 3.92 0.36
N PRO A 223 -23.44 4.45 1.02
CA PRO A 223 -23.26 5.58 1.92
C PRO A 223 -22.50 5.11 3.18
N PRO A 224 -21.58 5.93 3.72
CA PRO A 224 -20.98 5.63 5.01
C PRO A 224 -22.04 5.67 6.12
N SER A 225 -21.94 4.79 7.10
CA SER A 225 -22.81 4.81 8.28
C SER A 225 -22.55 6.06 9.14
N GLU A 226 -23.49 6.41 10.02
CA GLU A 226 -23.31 7.53 10.97
C GLU A 226 -22.06 7.36 11.82
N GLU A 227 -21.75 6.12 12.21
CA GLU A 227 -20.52 5.79 12.90
C GLU A 227 -19.28 6.15 12.08
N VAL A 228 -19.21 5.69 10.83
CA VAL A 228 -18.06 5.94 9.95
C VAL A 228 -17.90 7.44 9.69
N ILE A 229 -19.01 8.16 9.51
CA ILE A 229 -19.01 9.62 9.40
C ILE A 229 -18.45 10.27 10.68
N GLY A 230 -18.82 9.76 11.86
CA GLY A 230 -18.26 10.19 13.13
C GLY A 230 -16.75 9.99 13.20
N LEU A 231 -16.27 8.79 12.86
CA LEU A 231 -14.84 8.46 12.83
C LEU A 231 -14.05 9.36 11.87
N PHE A 232 -14.58 9.65 10.67
CA PHE A 232 -13.92 10.53 9.71
C PHE A 232 -13.68 11.96 10.23
N LYS A 233 -14.52 12.47 11.13
CA LYS A 233 -14.38 13.83 11.68
C LYS A 233 -13.18 13.98 12.61
N GLU A 234 -12.65 12.88 13.12
CA GLU A 234 -11.49 12.85 14.02
C GLU A 234 -10.15 12.88 13.28
N PHE A 235 -10.16 12.67 11.96
CA PHE A 235 -8.95 12.71 11.14
C PHE A 235 -8.50 14.14 10.84
N LYS A 236 -7.21 14.29 10.52
CA LYS A 236 -6.64 15.57 10.10
C LYS A 236 -7.37 16.10 8.87
N LYS A 237 -7.70 17.40 8.90
CA LYS A 237 -8.33 18.14 7.80
C LYS A 237 -7.32 18.72 6.83
#